data_AF-A0A380AS48-F1
#
_entry.id   AF-A0A380AS48-F1
#
_cell.length_a   1.000
_cell.length_b   1.000
_cell.length_c   1.000
_cell.angle_alpha   90.00
_cell.angle_beta   90.00
_cell.angle_gamma   90.00
#
_symmetry.space_group_name_H-M   'P 1'
#
loop_
_entity.id
_entity.type
_entity.pdbx_description
1 polymer ?
#
loop_
_entity_poly.entity_id
_entity_poly.type
_entity_poly.pdbx_seq_one_letter_code
_entity_poly.pdbx_strand_id
1 'polypeptide(L)' 'MDSVTLSRLGKPVTLADSPHVAVEAHFIPELQAMSGDGISLVIFTPGYRPRRNDAVIFDGKNYIVTRYQLFNGKPHIWIE' A
#
# COMPACT_ATOMS: atom_id res chain seq x y z
N MET A 1 -0.45 17.19 -3.46
CA MET A 1 0.56 16.34 -4.13
C MET A 1 0.06 14.91 -4.34
N ASP A 2 -1.26 14.68 -4.49
CA ASP A 2 -1.83 13.30 -4.52
C ASP A 2 -2.21 12.81 -5.92
N SER A 3 -2.61 13.69 -6.84
CA SER A 3 -3.10 13.27 -8.16
C SER A 3 -1.99 12.78 -9.10
N VAL A 4 -0.82 13.44 -9.10
CA VAL A 4 0.29 13.10 -10.01
C VAL A 4 0.97 11.79 -9.64
N THR A 5 1.12 11.52 -8.35
CA THR A 5 1.70 10.26 -7.84
C THR A 5 0.81 9.08 -8.19
N LEU A 6 -0.51 9.22 -8.01
CA LEU A 6 -1.48 8.20 -8.39
C LEU A 6 -1.47 7.90 -9.90
N SER A 7 -1.45 8.94 -10.74
CA SER A 7 -1.51 8.75 -12.19
C SER A 7 -0.26 8.12 -12.79
N ARG A 8 0.90 8.19 -12.12
CA ARG A 8 2.17 7.66 -12.63
C ARG A 8 2.65 6.38 -11.94
N LEU A 9 2.32 6.20 -10.66
CA LEU A 9 2.87 5.14 -9.81
C LEU A 9 1.78 4.29 -9.14
N GLY A 10 0.50 4.64 -9.32
CA GLY A 10 -0.62 3.89 -8.78
C GLY A 10 -0.71 2.51 -9.44
N LYS A 11 -0.61 1.47 -8.62
CA LYS A 11 -0.85 0.09 -9.02
C LYS A 11 -2.20 -0.39 -8.45
N PRO A 12 -2.96 -1.17 -9.23
CA PRO A 12 -4.15 -1.83 -8.71
C PRO A 12 -3.74 -2.88 -7.67
N VAL A 13 -4.45 -2.89 -6.55
CA VAL A 13 -4.31 -3.90 -5.50
C VAL A 13 -5.70 -4.31 -5.03
N THR A 14 -5.92 -5.60 -4.79
CA THR A 14 -7.17 -6.05 -4.17
C THR A 14 -6.92 -6.20 -2.68
N LEU A 15 -7.68 -5.48 -1.86
CA LEU A 15 -7.61 -5.55 -0.40
C LEU A 15 -8.98 -5.99 0.09
N ALA A 16 -9.04 -7.08 0.88
CA ALA A 16 -10.29 -7.62 1.42
C ALA A 16 -11.40 -7.72 0.35
N ASP A 17 -11.07 -8.37 -0.78
CA ASP A 17 -11.97 -8.60 -1.93
C ASP A 17 -12.45 -7.34 -2.68
N SER A 18 -11.91 -6.16 -2.36
CA SER A 18 -12.26 -4.89 -2.99
C SER A 18 -11.07 -4.29 -3.75
N PRO A 19 -11.26 -3.74 -4.96
CA PRO A 19 -10.19 -3.10 -5.72
C PRO A 19 -9.82 -1.75 -5.11
N HIS A 20 -8.52 -1.52 -4.97
CA HIS A 20 -7.92 -0.31 -4.39
C HIS A 20 -6.74 0.15 -5.25
N VAL A 21 -6.31 1.40 -5.03
CA VAL A 21 -5.10 1.94 -5.64
C VAL A 21 -4.04 2.14 -4.57
N ALA A 22 -2.87 1.58 -4.82
CA ALA A 22 -1.72 1.70 -3.94
C ALA A 22 -0.47 2.16 -4.68
N VAL A 23 0.47 2.73 -3.95
CA VAL A 23 1.80 3.08 -4.46
C VAL A 23 2.82 2.35 -3.58
N GLU A 24 3.78 1.68 -4.21
CA GLU A 24 4.87 1.04 -3.47
C GLU A 24 5.71 2.10 -2.75
N ALA A 25 5.98 1.89 -1.46
CA ALA A 25 6.65 2.89 -0.62
C ALA A 25 8.06 3.23 -1.11
N HIS A 26 8.75 2.32 -1.81
CA HIS A 26 10.07 2.57 -2.39
C HIS A 26 10.10 3.69 -3.45
N PHE A 27 8.94 4.04 -4.03
CA PHE A 27 8.81 5.14 -4.99
C PHE A 27 8.51 6.48 -4.29
N ILE A 28 8.27 6.47 -2.98
CA ILE A 28 8.01 7.67 -2.17
C ILE A 28 9.33 8.06 -1.51
N PRO A 29 9.99 9.16 -1.93
CA PRO A 29 11.31 9.56 -1.42
C PRO A 29 11.38 9.62 0.11
N GLU A 30 10.30 10.05 0.77
CA GLU A 30 10.18 10.16 2.22
C GLU A 30 10.17 8.81 2.95
N LEU A 31 9.89 7.71 2.24
CA LEU A 31 9.81 6.35 2.78
C LEU A 31 10.95 5.43 2.32
N GLN A 32 11.85 5.91 1.45
CA GLN A 32 12.95 5.10 0.92
C GLN A 32 13.86 4.53 2.03
N ALA A 33 14.04 5.26 3.13
CA ALA A 33 14.85 4.84 4.28
C ALA A 33 14.17 3.79 5.19
N MET A 34 12.88 3.48 4.99
CA MET A 34 12.14 2.48 5.77
C MET A 34 12.09 1.09 5.12
N SER A 35 12.82 0.89 4.03
CA SER A 35 12.86 -0.35 3.26
C SER A 35 13.63 -1.44 4.01
N GLY A 36 12.98 -2.11 4.98
CA GLY A 36 13.31 -3.50 5.28
C GLY A 36 12.94 -4.38 4.09
N ASP A 37 13.47 -5.60 3.99
CA ASP A 37 13.34 -6.51 2.83
C ASP A 37 11.88 -6.88 2.40
N GLY A 38 10.85 -6.37 3.08
CA GLY A 38 9.44 -6.63 2.79
C GLY A 38 8.77 -5.62 1.86
N ILE A 39 7.74 -6.06 1.12
CA ILE A 39 6.94 -5.20 0.24
C ILE A 39 6.05 -4.31 1.12
N SER A 40 6.03 -3.00 0.82
CA SER A 40 5.17 -2.06 1.53
C SER A 40 4.45 -1.10 0.58
N LEU A 41 3.18 -0.84 0.88
CA LEU A 41 2.23 -0.16 0.02
C LEU A 41 1.54 0.98 0.77
N VAL A 42 1.49 2.17 0.16
CA VAL A 42 0.66 3.28 0.62
C VAL A 42 -0.66 3.27 -0.15
N ILE A 43 -1.77 3.17 0.56
CA ILE A 43 -3.11 3.07 -0.01
C ILE A 43 -3.71 4.46 -0.19
N PHE A 44 -4.11 4.78 -1.41
CA PHE A 44 -4.68 6.08 -1.76
C PHE A 44 -6.20 6.09 -1.83
N THR A 45 -6.83 4.91 -1.84
CA THR A 45 -8.29 4.82 -1.76
C THR A 45 -8.79 5.39 -0.43
N PRO A 46 -9.69 6.39 -0.45
CA PRO A 46 -10.22 6.97 0.77
C PRO A 46 -11.12 5.97 1.51
N GLY A 47 -11.05 5.98 2.84
CA GLY A 47 -11.91 5.16 3.70
C GLY A 47 -11.42 3.73 3.93
N TYR A 48 -10.36 3.28 3.25
CA TYR A 48 -9.72 2.00 3.56
C TYR A 48 -9.10 2.03 4.96
N ARG A 49 -9.41 1.03 5.78
CA ARG A 49 -8.84 0.84 7.12
C ARG A 49 -8.17 -0.52 7.18
N PRO A 50 -6.83 -0.59 7.16
CA PRO A 50 -6.11 -1.84 7.17
C PRO A 50 -6.28 -2.56 8.50
N ARG A 51 -6.28 -3.89 8.46
CA ARG A 51 -6.16 -4.77 9.61
C ARG A 51 -5.06 -5.78 9.36
N ARG A 52 -4.49 -6.27 10.45
CA ARG A 52 -3.50 -7.35 10.38
C ARG A 52 -4.20 -8.62 9.87
N ASN A 53 -3.51 -9.37 9.01
CA ASN A 53 -4.01 -10.55 8.30
C ASN A 53 -5.08 -10.27 7.22
N ASP A 54 -5.28 -9.01 6.82
CA ASP A 54 -6.09 -8.74 5.64
C ASP A 54 -5.45 -9.38 4.40
N ALA A 55 -6.27 -10.04 3.58
CA ALA A 55 -5.84 -10.61 2.32
C ALA A 55 -5.54 -9.50 1.31
N VAL A 56 -4.39 -9.62 0.64
CA VAL A 56 -3.91 -8.66 -0.35
C VAL A 56 -3.56 -9.41 -1.62
N ILE A 57 -4.09 -8.97 -2.77
CA ILE A 57 -3.66 -9.44 -4.08
C ILE A 57 -2.93 -8.28 -4.75
N PHE A 58 -1.63 -8.45 -4.97
CA PHE A 58 -0.77 -7.45 -5.56
C PHE A 58 0.11 -8.09 -6.64
N ASP A 59 0.14 -7.50 -7.83
CA ASP A 59 0.92 -8.02 -8.97
C ASP A 59 0.62 -9.51 -9.29
N GLY A 60 -0.65 -9.90 -9.15
CA GLY A 60 -1.11 -11.28 -9.37
C GLY A 60 -0.71 -12.30 -8.30
N LYS A 61 -0.07 -11.86 -7.20
CA LYS A 61 0.33 -12.71 -6.07
C LYS A 61 -0.51 -12.40 -4.83
N ASN A 62 -0.72 -13.43 -4.02
CA ASN A 62 -1.43 -13.31 -2.76
C ASN A 62 -0.45 -13.05 -1.62
N TYR A 63 -0.81 -12.11 -0.75
CA TYR A 63 -0.08 -11.72 0.44
C TYR A 63 -1.05 -11.49 1.59
N ILE A 64 -0.50 -11.27 2.78
CA ILE A 64 -1.25 -10.82 3.95
C ILE A 64 -0.67 -9.54 4.53
N VAL A 65 -1.51 -8.70 5.13
CA VAL A 65 -1.03 -7.52 5.88
C VAL A 65 -0.36 -7.97 7.18
N THR A 66 0.95 -7.81 7.29
CA THR A 66 1.71 -8.18 8.50
C THR A 66 1.78 -7.04 9.51
N ARG A 67 1.86 -5.81 9.01
CA ARG A 67 1.95 -4.56 9.77
C ARG A 67 1.27 -3.43 9.02
N TYR A 68 0.80 -2.41 9.72
CA TYR A 68 0.32 -1.17 9.12
C TYR A 68 0.61 0.04 10.02
N GLN A 69 0.68 1.22 9.42
CA GLN A 69 0.75 2.52 10.09
C GLN A 69 0.05 3.59 9.24
N LEU A 70 0.05 4.84 9.71
CA LEU A 70 -0.38 5.97 8.91
C LEU A 70 0.83 6.75 8.38
N PHE A 71 0.77 7.14 7.12
CA PHE A 71 1.72 8.05 6.48
C PHE A 71 0.92 9.20 5.86
N ASN A 72 1.11 10.43 6.35
CA ASN A 72 0.32 11.61 5.94
C ASN A 72 -1.21 11.38 5.94
N GLY A 73 -1.70 10.65 6.94
CA GLY A 73 -3.11 10.30 7.07
C GLY A 73 -3.60 9.18 6.14
N LYS A 74 -2.72 8.62 5.29
CA LYS A 74 -3.03 7.49 4.42
C LYS A 74 -2.54 6.18 5.04
N PRO A 75 -3.25 5.05 4.84
CA PRO A 75 -2.76 3.74 5.27
C PRO A 75 -1.46 3.35 4.56
N HIS A 76 -0.45 2.99 5.34
CA HIS A 76 0.79 2.38 4.86
C HIS A 76 0.85 0.96 5.43
N ILE A 77 0.86 -0.05 4.57
CA ILE A 77 0.80 -1.47 4.95
C ILE A 77 2.06 -2.20 4.50
N TRP A 78 2.48 -3.20 5.27
CA TRP A 78 3.49 -4.18 4.89
C TRP A 78 2.80 -5.50 4.56
N ILE A 79 3.26 -6.13 3.49
CA ILE A 79 2.70 -7.38 2.99
C ILE A 79 3.80 -8.43 2.78
N GLU A 80 3.48 -9.67 3.11
CA GLU A 80 4.33 -10.85 2.97
C GLU A 80 3.52 -12.07 2.50
#